data_AF-A0A1E5JL58-F1
#
_entry.id   AF-A0A1E5JL58-F1
#
_cell.length_a   1.000
_cell.length_b   1.000
_cell.length_c   1.000
_cell.angle_alpha   90.00
_cell.angle_beta   90.00
_cell.angle_gamma   90.00
#
_symmetry.space_group_name_H-M   'P 1'
#
loop_
_entity.id
_entity.type
_entity.pdbx_description
1 polymer ?
#
loop_
_entity_poly.entity_id
_entity_poly.type
_entity_poly.pdbx_seq_one_letter_code
_entity_poly.pdbx_strand_id
1 'polypeptide(L)'
;MHQPIDAVYTWVNCNDPQWVEEFNRYKNISNLSDSIHSARFRDYGELFYSLLSLEKFAPWIEKIFIIKNAIKFLKLMVYLKSLKKNYLDR
;
A
#
# COMPACT_ATOMS: atom_id res chain seq x y z
N MET A 1 11.66 20.03 22.22
CA MET A 1 10.29 19.57 21.91
C MET A 1 10.39 18.55 20.80
N HIS A 2 9.91 17.32 21.00
CA HIS A 2 9.82 16.32 19.93
C HIS A 2 8.48 16.54 19.22
N GLN A 3 8.50 16.77 17.92
CA GLN A 3 7.27 16.78 17.13
C GLN A 3 6.92 15.34 16.77
N PRO A 4 5.63 14.94 16.86
CA PRO A 4 5.22 13.60 16.46
C PRO A 4 5.51 13.38 14.97
N ILE A 5 6.08 12.22 14.65
CA ILE A 5 6.40 11.82 13.28
C ILE A 5 5.39 10.78 12.83
N ASP A 6 4.83 10.98 11.64
CA ASP A 6 3.90 10.05 11.00
C ASP A 6 4.50 9.51 9.70
N ALA A 7 4.13 8.28 9.32
CA ALA A 7 4.52 7.66 8.04
C ALA A 7 3.35 7.63 7.06
N VAL A 8 3.63 7.92 5.78
CA VAL A 8 2.64 7.87 4.70
C VAL A 8 3.14 6.96 3.59
N TYR A 9 2.35 5.93 3.27
CA TYR A 9 2.56 5.02 2.16
C TYR A 9 1.59 5.35 1.03
N THR A 10 2.11 5.51 -0.18
CA THR A 10 1.32 5.49 -1.41
C THR A 10 1.40 4.09 -1.99
N TRP A 11 0.34 3.29 -1.82
CA TRP A 11 0.35 1.89 -2.25
C TRP A 11 -0.85 1.56 -3.12
N VAL A 12 -0.61 0.76 -4.15
CA VAL A 12 -1.63 0.21 -5.03
C VAL A 12 -1.79 -1.27 -4.73
N ASN A 13 -3.01 -1.71 -4.46
CA ASN A 13 -3.33 -3.13 -4.40
C ASN A 13 -3.63 -3.64 -5.81
N CYS A 14 -2.70 -4.38 -6.40
CA CYS A 14 -2.85 -4.91 -7.75
C CYS A 14 -3.89 -6.05 -7.85
N ASN A 15 -4.31 -6.62 -6.73
CA ASN A 15 -5.39 -7.60 -6.66
C ASN A 15 -6.77 -6.95 -6.43
N ASP A 16 -6.86 -5.62 -6.36
CA ASP A 16 -8.13 -4.92 -6.19
C ASP A 16 -8.92 -4.89 -7.52
N PRO A 17 -10.10 -5.50 -7.59
CA PRO A 17 -10.90 -5.52 -8.82
C PRO A 17 -11.24 -4.11 -9.33
N GLN A 18 -11.44 -3.13 -8.44
CA GLN A 18 -11.71 -1.75 -8.84
C GLN A 18 -10.50 -1.11 -9.52
N TRP A 19 -9.30 -1.34 -8.97
CA TRP A 19 -8.06 -0.88 -9.59
C TRP A 19 -7.82 -1.56 -10.94
N VAL A 20 -8.07 -2.87 -11.04
CA VAL A 20 -7.91 -3.62 -12.30
C VAL A 20 -8.86 -3.08 -13.37
N GLU A 21 -10.11 -2.75 -13.01
CA GLU A 21 -11.09 -2.17 -13.92
C GLU A 21 -10.66 -0.76 -14.40
N GLU A 22 -10.24 0.11 -13.48
CA GLU A 22 -9.69 1.44 -13.81
C GLU A 22 -8.43 1.32 -14.69
N PHE A 23 -7.51 0.44 -14.32
CA PHE A 23 -6.28 0.19 -15.07
C PHE A 23 -6.59 -0.26 -16.50
N ASN A 24 -7.46 -1.25 -16.67
CA ASN A 24 -7.87 -1.73 -18.01
C ASN A 24 -8.55 -0.63 -18.85
N ARG A 25 -9.30 0.29 -18.22
CA ARG A 25 -9.93 1.42 -18.89
C ARG A 25 -8.91 2.38 -19.51
N TYR A 26 -7.82 2.67 -18.78
CA TYR A 26 -6.82 3.66 -19.20
C TYR A 26 -5.58 3.05 -19.88
N LYS A 27 -5.36 1.73 -19.77
CA LYS A 27 -4.21 0.98 -20.31
C LYS A 27 -3.97 1.17 -21.81
N ASN A 28 -5.04 1.33 -22.60
CA ASN A 28 -4.96 1.41 -24.07
C ASN A 28 -4.72 2.82 -24.61
N ILE A 29 -4.60 3.83 -23.75
CA ILE A 29 -4.44 5.24 -24.17
C ILE A 29 -3.00 5.54 -24.60
N SER A 30 -2.06 4.62 -24.38
CA SER A 30 -0.64 4.87 -24.57
C SER A 30 0.11 3.62 -25.07
N ASN A 31 0.91 3.76 -26.12
CA ASN A 31 1.80 2.72 -26.70
C ASN A 31 2.95 2.33 -25.75
N LEU A 32 2.66 1.96 -24.50
CA LEU A 32 3.66 1.55 -23.50
C LEU A 32 3.56 0.05 -23.18
N SER A 33 3.78 -0.80 -24.20
CA SER A 33 3.79 -2.27 -24.05
C SER A 33 4.58 -2.73 -22.81
N ASP A 34 5.70 -2.08 -22.54
CA ASP A 34 6.65 -2.50 -21.49
C ASP A 34 6.28 -1.99 -20.10
N SER A 35 5.52 -0.88 -20.01
CA SER A 35 5.06 -0.32 -18.72
C SER A 35 3.82 -1.01 -18.18
N ILE A 36 3.16 -1.80 -19.01
CA ILE A 36 1.90 -2.48 -18.73
C ILE A 36 2.12 -3.96 -18.35
N HIS A 37 3.36 -4.43 -18.37
CA HIS A 37 3.68 -5.83 -18.11
C HIS A 37 3.23 -6.26 -16.70
N SER A 38 2.54 -7.40 -16.61
CA SER A 38 1.95 -7.94 -15.38
C SER A 38 2.96 -8.12 -14.24
N ALA A 39 4.23 -8.34 -14.59
CA ALA A 39 5.33 -8.43 -13.63
C ALA A 39 5.50 -7.17 -12.76
N ARG A 40 5.11 -5.98 -13.24
CA ARG A 40 5.18 -4.73 -12.45
C ARG A 40 4.10 -4.62 -11.38
N PHE A 41 3.06 -5.45 -11.47
CA PHE A 41 1.92 -5.47 -10.57
C PHE A 41 1.92 -6.69 -9.65
N ARG A 42 3.03 -7.43 -9.63
CA ARG A 42 3.17 -8.57 -8.73
C ARG A 42 3.49 -8.05 -7.33
N ASP A 43 2.65 -8.42 -6.38
CA ASP A 43 2.85 -8.15 -4.96
C ASP A 43 3.76 -9.25 -4.37
N TYR A 44 4.93 -8.87 -3.86
CA TYR A 44 5.84 -9.76 -3.13
C TYR A 44 5.74 -9.56 -1.61
N GLY A 45 4.73 -8.83 -1.14
CA GLY A 45 4.55 -8.46 0.26
C GLY A 45 5.40 -7.26 0.68
N GLU A 46 5.84 -6.41 -0.25
CA GLU A 46 6.73 -5.29 0.04
C GLU A 46 6.13 -4.33 1.08
N LEU A 47 4.83 -4.04 0.99
CA LEU A 47 4.14 -3.23 1.99
C LEU A 47 4.17 -3.89 3.37
N PHE A 48 3.95 -5.21 3.44
CA PHE A 48 3.97 -5.95 4.70
C PHE A 48 5.36 -5.92 5.35
N TYR A 49 6.42 -6.23 4.59
CA TYR A 49 7.79 -6.19 5.12
C TYR A 49 8.24 -4.77 5.48
N SER A 50 7.79 -3.76 4.74
CA SER A 50 8.05 -2.36 5.07
C SER A 50 7.39 -1.95 6.39
N LEU A 51 6.14 -2.36 6.62
CA LEU A 51 5.43 -2.12 7.88
C LEU A 51 6.09 -2.85 9.06
N LEU A 52 6.52 -4.11 8.87
CA LEU A 52 7.28 -4.84 9.89
C LEU A 52 8.60 -4.15 10.24
N SER A 53 9.28 -3.60 9.23
CA SER A 53 10.50 -2.83 9.43
C SER A 53 10.23 -1.56 10.24
N LEU A 54 9.17 -0.81 9.92
CA LEU A 54 8.78 0.37 10.70
C LEU A 54 8.44 0.01 12.15
N GLU A 55 7.66 -1.04 12.38
CA GLU A 55 7.32 -1.50 13.74
C GLU A 55 8.58 -1.83 14.56
N LYS A 56 9.57 -2.48 13.92
CA LYS A 56 10.79 -2.91 14.60
C LYS A 56 11.82 -1.80 14.79
N PHE A 57 11.98 -0.91 13.81
CA PHE A 57 13.12 0.00 13.74
C PHE A 57 12.76 1.48 13.89
N ALA A 58 11.47 1.85 13.83
CA ALA A 58 11.01 3.23 13.98
C ALA A 58 9.88 3.35 15.03
N PRO A 59 10.15 3.02 16.31
CA PRO A 59 9.14 3.06 17.37
C PRO A 59 8.63 4.46 17.71
N TRP A 60 9.25 5.51 17.18
CA TRP A 60 8.83 6.91 17.34
C TRP A 60 7.76 7.35 16.34
N ILE A 61 7.37 6.49 15.39
CA ILE A 61 6.25 6.77 14.48
C ILE A 61 4.94 6.55 15.22
N GLU A 62 4.11 7.59 15.30
CA GLU A 62 2.82 7.50 15.99
C GLU A 62 1.72 6.92 15.08
N LYS A 63 1.65 7.40 13.84
CA LYS A 63 0.61 6.96 12.89
C LYS A 63 1.23 6.54 11.57
N ILE A 64 0.60 5.54 10.97
CA ILE A 64 0.91 5.06 9.63
C ILE A 64 -0.35 5.24 8.78
N PHE A 65 -0.22 5.99 7.70
CA PHE A 65 -1.27 6.21 6.71
C PHE A 65 -0.94 5.44 5.44
N ILE A 66 -1.92 4.72 4.91
CA ILE A 66 -1.79 4.02 3.62
C ILE A 66 -2.84 4.60 2.67
N ILE A 67 -2.37 5.32 1.67
CA ILE A 67 -3.19 5.97 0.65
C ILE A 67 -3.30 5.01 -0.54
N LYS A 68 -4.54 4.66 -0.90
CA LYS A 68 -4.86 3.86 -2.09
C LYS A 68 -5.48 4.77 -3.15
N ASN A 69 -4.87 4.81 -4.33
CA ASN A 69 -5.27 5.58 -5.52
C ASN A 69 -5.49 7.09 -5.32
N ALA A 70 -4.84 7.88 -6.17
CA ALA A 70 -4.82 9.34 -6.12
C ALA A 70 -6.18 10.04 -6.27
N ILE A 71 -7.26 9.30 -6.59
CA ILE A 71 -8.58 9.86 -6.91
C ILE A 71 -9.57 9.71 -5.74
N LYS A 72 -9.28 8.87 -4.73
CA LYS A 72 -10.18 8.65 -3.59
C LYS A 72 -9.44 8.73 -2.27
N PHE A 73 -9.28 9.96 -1.76
CA PHE A 73 -8.91 10.19 -0.37
C PHE A 73 -10.04 9.74 0.55
N LEU A 74 -9.87 8.58 1.18
CA LEU A 74 -10.11 8.33 2.61
C LEU A 74 -10.26 6.82 2.83
N LYS A 75 -9.25 6.22 3.45
CA LYS A 75 -9.53 5.22 4.49
C LYS A 75 -8.45 5.30 5.55
N LEU A 76 -8.78 5.98 6.65
CA LEU A 76 -8.01 5.93 7.88
C LEU A 76 -8.12 4.50 8.43
N MET A 77 -7.05 3.71 8.28
CA MET A 77 -6.94 2.41 8.97
C MET A 77 -5.79 2.52 9.95
N VAL A 78 -6.11 2.74 11.22
CA VAL A 78 -5.14 2.63 12.32
C VAL A 78 -4.77 1.15 12.46
N TYR A 79 -3.58 0.79 12.00
CA TYR A 79 -3.19 -0.60 11.75
C TYR A 79 -2.53 -1.33 12.94
N LEU A 80 -2.54 -0.75 14.15
CA LEU A 80 -1.51 -1.08 15.15
C LEU A 80 -1.83 -2.12 16.24
N LYS A 81 -2.94 -2.89 16.20
CA LYS A 81 -3.11 -4.03 17.14
C LYS A 81 -3.75 -5.31 16.57
N SER A 82 -4.46 -5.24 15.45
CA SER A 82 -5.25 -6.37 14.92
C SER A 82 -4.46 -7.32 13.98
N LEU A 83 -3.37 -6.86 13.36
CA LEU A 83 -2.62 -7.66 12.38
C LEU A 83 -1.92 -8.89 12.96
N LYS A 84 -1.57 -8.88 14.27
CA LYS A 84 -0.94 -10.02 14.93
C LYS A 84 -1.75 -11.31 14.82
N LYS A 85 -3.08 -11.24 14.59
CA LYS A 85 -3.94 -12.43 14.59
C LYS A 85 -4.26 -13.00 13.20
N ASN A 86 -4.26 -12.19 12.14
CA ASN A 86 -4.79 -12.62 10.83
C ASN A 86 -3.73 -12.98 9.78
N TYR A 87 -2.44 -12.70 10.04
CA TYR A 87 -1.37 -13.00 9.09
C TYR A 87 -0.40 -14.10 9.56
N LEU A 88 -0.41 -14.44 10.85
CA LEU A 88 0.30 -15.61 11.39
C LEU A 88 -0.48 -16.93 11.20
N ASP A 89 -1.74 -16.85 10.78
CA ASP A 89 -2.64 -17.98 10.45
C ASP A 89 -2.70 -18.27 8.93
N ARG A 90 -1.76 -17.75 8.13
CA ARG A 90 -1.59 -18.12 6.70
C ARG A 90 -0.25 -18.79 6.46
#